data_AF-A0A7I0J566-F1
#
_entry.id   AF-A0A7I0J566-F1
#
_cell.length_a   1.000
_cell.length_b   1.000
_cell.length_c   1.000
_cell.angle_alpha   90.00
_cell.angle_beta   90.00
_cell.angle_gamma   90.00
#
_symmetry.space_group_name_H-M   'P 1'
#
loop_
_entity.id
_entity.type
_entity.pdbx_description
1 polymer ?
#
loop_
_entity_poly.entity_id
_entity_poly.type
_entity_poly.pdbx_seq_one_letter_code
_entity_poly.pdbx_strand_id
1 'polypeptide(L)'
;RAAGEGRSLVDWLAAAATANSPDLSAAASLAGSIHVVPEFLGNRSPLADPDARGLIAGLGTDRSIDSLVGLYVAGLCGLGYGVRQIVAAMASSGLGVDTIVISGGA
;
A
#
# COMPACT_ATOMS: atom_id res chain seq x y z
N ARG A 1 17.98 13.30 0.43
CA ARG A 1 16.84 14.07 0.96
C ARG A 1 16.51 13.56 2.36
N ALA A 2 15.86 12.40 2.52
CA ALA A 2 15.57 11.79 3.84
C ALA A 2 16.73 11.83 4.86
N ALA A 3 17.89 11.27 4.53
CA ALA A 3 19.06 11.29 5.43
C ALA A 3 19.59 12.70 5.75
N GLY A 4 19.47 13.64 4.80
CA GLY A 4 19.85 15.04 5.00
C GLY A 4 18.89 15.79 5.93
N GLU A 5 17.69 15.25 6.15
CA GLU A 5 16.67 15.75 7.08
C GLU A 5 16.64 14.95 8.39
N GLY A 6 17.54 13.97 8.57
CA GLY A 6 17.55 13.09 9.75
C GLY A 6 16.34 12.16 9.86
N ARG A 7 15.63 11.88 8.74
CA ARG A 7 14.42 11.04 8.70
C ARG A 7 14.71 9.69 8.06
N SER A 8 13.91 8.68 8.41
CA SER A 8 13.87 7.44 7.63
C SER A 8 13.29 7.72 6.24
N LEU A 9 13.58 6.86 5.26
CA LEU A 9 13.01 6.99 3.91
C LEU A 9 11.48 6.89 3.93
N VAL A 10 10.93 5.99 4.75
CA VAL A 10 9.48 5.77 4.87
C VAL A 10 8.80 7.00 5.45
N ASP A 11 9.32 7.56 6.54
CA ASP A 11 8.76 8.79 7.14
C ASP A 11 8.80 9.96 6.16
N TRP A 12 9.89 10.06 5.40
CA TRP A 12 10.04 11.10 4.40
C TRP A 12 9.02 10.95 3.25
N LEU A 13 8.78 9.73 2.77
CA LEU A 13 7.78 9.44 1.73
C LEU A 13 6.35 9.66 2.24
N ALA A 14 6.05 9.27 3.48
CA ALA A 14 4.75 9.54 4.10
C ALA A 14 4.48 11.05 4.21
N ALA A 15 5.47 11.82 4.65
CA ALA A 15 5.38 13.27 4.70
C ALA A 15 5.21 13.87 3.30
N ALA A 16 5.94 13.38 2.29
CA ALA A 16 5.82 13.85 0.92
C ALA A 16 4.43 13.56 0.29
N ALA A 17 3.87 12.38 0.54
CA ALA A 17 2.54 12.00 0.07
C ALA A 17 1.42 12.88 0.64
N THR A 18 1.58 13.32 1.89
CA THR A 18 0.58 14.12 2.60
C THR A 18 0.74 15.62 2.41
N ALA A 19 1.95 16.12 2.16
CA ALA A 19 2.24 17.55 2.04
C ALA A 19 1.40 18.29 0.97
N ASN A 20 1.06 17.62 -0.12
CA ASN A 20 0.32 18.20 -1.25
C ASN A 20 -1.09 17.61 -1.43
N SER A 21 -1.55 16.81 -0.46
CA SER A 21 -2.87 16.18 -0.52
C SER A 21 -3.83 16.89 0.45
N PRO A 22 -5.06 17.21 0.04
CA PRO A 22 -6.04 17.87 0.92
C PRO A 22 -6.42 17.02 2.14
N ASP A 23 -6.36 15.69 2.00
CA ASP A 23 -6.59 14.72 3.05
C ASP A 23 -5.89 13.37 2.71
N LEU A 24 -6.01 12.39 3.62
CA LEU A 24 -5.41 11.06 3.44
C LEU A 24 -6.07 10.25 2.31
N SER A 25 -7.35 10.50 2.01
CA SER A 25 -8.05 9.81 0.91
C SER A 25 -7.56 10.30 -0.44
N ALA A 26 -7.31 11.60 -0.58
CA ALA A 26 -6.67 12.17 -1.75
C ALA A 26 -5.22 11.69 -1.89
N ALA A 27 -4.49 11.55 -0.77
CA ALA A 27 -3.13 11.00 -0.79
C ALA A 27 -3.10 9.57 -1.35
N ALA A 28 -4.09 8.74 -1.06
CA ALA A 28 -4.19 7.39 -1.64
C ALA A 28 -4.34 7.39 -3.17
N SER A 29 -4.90 8.46 -3.75
CA SER A 29 -5.04 8.60 -5.21
C SER A 29 -3.72 8.86 -5.93
N LEU A 30 -2.65 9.20 -5.19
CA LEU A 30 -1.31 9.39 -5.75
C LEU A 30 -0.71 8.10 -6.35
N ALA A 31 -1.22 6.93 -5.98
CA ALA A 31 -0.85 5.66 -6.62
C ALA A 31 -1.10 5.69 -8.13
N GLY A 32 -2.10 6.46 -8.59
CA GLY A 32 -2.45 6.59 -9.99
C GLY A 32 -2.74 5.23 -10.63
N SER A 33 -1.99 4.90 -11.69
CA SER A 33 -2.08 3.62 -12.39
C SER A 33 -1.11 2.56 -11.88
N ILE A 34 -0.29 2.86 -10.87
CA ILE A 34 0.69 1.93 -10.32
C ILE A 34 -0.02 1.01 -9.33
N HIS A 35 0.18 -0.29 -9.49
CA HIS A 35 -0.31 -1.30 -8.57
C HIS A 35 0.84 -2.12 -8.02
N VAL A 36 0.87 -2.29 -6.69
CA VAL A 36 1.81 -3.17 -6.00
C VAL A 36 1.02 -4.31 -5.37
N VAL A 37 1.35 -5.53 -5.76
CA VAL A 37 0.92 -6.77 -5.10
C VAL A 37 2.06 -7.18 -4.16
N PRO A 38 1.89 -7.14 -2.84
CA PRO A 38 2.99 -7.25 -1.88
C PRO A 38 3.32 -8.70 -1.47
N GLU A 39 2.95 -9.70 -2.27
CA GLU A 39 3.10 -11.14 -1.97
C GLU A 39 4.56 -11.63 -2.15
N PHE A 40 5.53 -10.90 -1.61
CA PHE A 40 6.97 -11.21 -1.76
C PHE A 40 7.39 -12.53 -1.09
N LEU A 41 6.61 -13.01 -0.13
CA LEU A 41 6.86 -14.22 0.66
C LEU A 41 5.73 -15.26 0.53
N GLY A 42 4.94 -15.18 -0.55
CA GLY A 42 3.70 -15.93 -0.69
C GLY A 42 2.53 -15.27 0.04
N ASN A 43 1.32 -15.74 -0.28
CA ASN A 43 0.07 -15.27 0.31
C ASN A 43 -0.41 -16.25 1.36
N ARG A 44 -0.40 -15.85 2.64
CA ARG A 44 -0.95 -16.68 3.71
C ARG A 44 -2.48 -16.66 3.70
N SER A 45 -3.05 -15.46 3.67
CA SER A 45 -4.49 -15.24 3.66
C SER A 45 -4.82 -14.16 2.64
N PRO A 46 -5.95 -14.27 1.93
CA PRO A 46 -6.96 -15.33 2.05
C PRO A 46 -6.70 -16.56 1.18
N LEU A 47 -5.68 -16.57 0.33
CA LEU A 47 -5.52 -17.59 -0.73
C LEU A 47 -4.71 -18.81 -0.30
N ALA A 48 -3.91 -18.71 0.78
CA ALA A 48 -3.02 -19.77 1.25
C ALA A 48 -2.10 -20.33 0.15
N ASP A 49 -1.59 -19.42 -0.68
CA ASP A 49 -0.71 -19.72 -1.81
C ASP A 49 0.76 -19.37 -1.49
N PRO A 50 1.60 -20.36 -1.12
CA PRO A 50 3.02 -20.12 -0.86
C PRO A 50 3.81 -19.75 -2.14
N ASP A 51 3.26 -20.02 -3.32
CA ASP A 51 3.89 -19.74 -4.61
C ASP A 51 3.52 -18.38 -5.18
N ALA A 52 2.61 -17.64 -4.53
CA ALA A 52 2.34 -16.25 -4.86
C ALA A 52 3.63 -15.42 -4.85
N ARG A 53 3.69 -14.43 -5.74
CA ARG A 53 4.84 -13.54 -5.92
C ARG A 53 4.39 -12.10 -5.95
N GLY A 54 5.27 -11.22 -5.48
CA GLY A 54 5.08 -9.79 -5.60
C GLY A 54 5.07 -9.33 -7.05
N LEU A 55 4.27 -8.31 -7.35
CA LEU A 55 4.15 -7.73 -8.68
C LEU A 55 4.05 -6.21 -8.56
N ILE A 56 4.73 -5.52 -9.47
CA ILE A 56 4.56 -4.07 -9.66
C ILE A 56 4.14 -3.87 -11.10
N ALA A 57 2.96 -3.29 -11.32
CA ALA A 57 2.41 -3.00 -12.63
C ALA A 57 2.09 -1.51 -12.78
N GLY A 58 2.03 -1.05 -14.03
CA GLY A 58 1.71 0.35 -14.36
C GLY A 58 2.89 1.32 -14.27
N LEU A 59 4.12 0.81 -14.19
CA LEU A 59 5.33 1.63 -14.23
C LEU A 59 5.52 2.27 -15.61
N GLY A 60 5.77 3.58 -15.61
CA GLY A 60 6.22 4.33 -16.78
C GLY A 60 7.74 4.57 -16.76
N THR A 61 8.21 5.45 -17.64
CA THR A 61 9.62 5.87 -17.68
C THR A 61 9.94 7.02 -16.72
N ASP A 62 8.95 7.58 -16.02
CA ASP A 62 9.13 8.69 -15.10
C ASP A 62 9.94 8.28 -13.86
N ARG A 63 11.00 9.05 -13.59
CA ARG A 63 11.93 8.88 -12.47
C ARG A 63 11.90 10.07 -11.51
N SER A 64 10.85 10.89 -11.60
CA SER A 64 10.60 12.00 -10.69
C SER A 64 10.41 11.51 -9.25
N ILE A 65 10.49 12.45 -8.31
CA ILE A 65 10.15 12.17 -6.91
C ILE A 65 8.66 11.85 -6.77
N ASP A 66 7.80 12.48 -7.58
CA ASP A 66 6.36 12.23 -7.56
C ASP A 66 6.05 10.79 -7.98
N SER A 67 6.76 10.26 -8.98
CA SER A 67 6.71 8.85 -9.36
C SER A 67 7.12 7.91 -8.21
N LEU A 68 8.17 8.26 -7.46
CA LEU A 68 8.59 7.51 -6.27
C LEU A 68 7.54 7.56 -5.14
N VAL A 69 6.94 8.72 -4.89
CA VAL A 69 5.86 8.88 -3.91
C VAL A 69 4.64 8.08 -4.35
N GLY A 70 4.27 8.11 -5.63
CA GLY A 70 3.18 7.30 -6.18
C GLY A 70 3.43 5.80 -6.00
N LEU A 71 4.66 5.32 -6.23
CA LEU A 71 5.03 3.93 -5.98
C LEU A 71 4.92 3.55 -4.48
N TYR A 72 5.34 4.44 -3.59
CA TYR A 72 5.18 4.24 -2.14
C TYR A 72 3.71 4.12 -1.75
N VAL A 73 2.87 5.04 -2.23
CA VAL A 73 1.41 5.02 -1.98
C VAL A 73 0.78 3.77 -2.59
N ALA A 74 1.19 3.34 -3.79
CA ALA A 74 0.71 2.10 -4.40
C ALA A 74 1.04 0.86 -3.55
N GLY A 75 2.19 0.86 -2.84
CA GLY A 75 2.53 -0.14 -1.84
C GLY A 75 1.54 -0.18 -0.67
N LEU A 76 1.22 0.99 -0.10
CA LEU A 76 0.22 1.11 0.97
C LEU A 76 -1.17 0.67 0.50
N CYS A 77 -1.57 1.07 -0.71
CA CYS A 77 -2.82 0.60 -1.32
C CYS A 77 -2.83 -0.92 -1.50
N GLY A 78 -1.72 -1.52 -1.93
CA GLY A 78 -1.55 -2.97 -2.03
C GLY A 78 -1.85 -3.70 -0.72
N LEU A 79 -1.33 -3.20 0.41
CA LEU A 79 -1.63 -3.72 1.74
C LEU A 79 -3.12 -3.58 2.08
N GLY A 80 -3.70 -2.40 1.81
CA GLY A 80 -5.13 -2.15 1.99
C GLY A 80 -6.03 -3.08 1.16
N TYR A 81 -5.62 -3.40 -0.08
CA TYR A 81 -6.31 -4.36 -0.93
C TYR A 81 -6.26 -5.77 -0.35
N GLY A 82 -5.14 -6.18 0.23
CA GLY A 82 -5.01 -7.45 0.96
C GLY A 82 -5.99 -7.54 2.13
N VAL A 83 -6.09 -6.48 2.95
CA VAL A 83 -7.09 -6.39 4.03
C VAL A 83 -8.52 -6.50 3.48
N ARG A 84 -8.83 -5.79 2.39
CA ARG A 84 -10.14 -5.89 1.71
C ARG A 84 -10.44 -7.32 1.24
N GLN A 85 -9.45 -8.03 0.70
CA GLN A 85 -9.61 -9.43 0.28
C GLN A 85 -9.90 -10.35 1.47
N ILE A 86 -9.22 -10.15 2.60
CA ILE A 86 -9.48 -10.90 3.83
C ILE A 86 -10.91 -10.63 4.33
N VAL A 87 -11.34 -9.37 4.38
CA VAL A 87 -12.72 -9.01 4.76
C VAL A 87 -13.74 -9.64 3.81
N ALA A 88 -13.49 -9.62 2.51
CA ALA A 88 -14.36 -10.25 1.52
C ALA A 88 -14.46 -11.78 1.71
N ALA A 89 -13.34 -12.45 2.00
CA ALA A 89 -13.32 -13.89 2.28
C ALA A 89 -14.12 -14.23 3.55
N MET A 90 -13.98 -13.43 4.61
CA MET A 90 -14.78 -13.59 5.83
C MET A 90 -16.28 -13.40 5.56
N ALA A 91 -16.65 -12.35 4.82
CA ALA A 91 -18.03 -12.08 4.43
C ALA A 91 -18.63 -13.24 3.61
N SER A 92 -17.88 -13.79 2.66
CA SER A 92 -18.31 -14.97 1.89
C SER A 92 -18.48 -16.24 2.74
N SER A 93 -17.82 -16.29 3.90
CA SER A 93 -17.96 -17.37 4.89
C SER A 93 -19.10 -17.10 5.89
N GLY A 94 -19.90 -16.04 5.70
CA GLY A 94 -21.00 -15.66 6.58
C GLY A 94 -20.59 -14.83 7.80
N LEU A 95 -19.34 -14.36 7.86
CA LEU A 95 -18.83 -13.52 8.95
C LEU A 95 -18.83 -12.04 8.53
N GLY A 96 -19.73 -11.24 9.11
CA GLY A 96 -19.73 -9.79 8.94
C GLY A 96 -18.62 -9.13 9.75
N VAL A 97 -18.00 -8.08 9.17
CA VAL A 97 -17.05 -7.21 9.88
C VAL A 97 -17.66 -5.83 9.99
N ASP A 98 -17.85 -5.36 11.23
CA ASP A 98 -18.35 -4.01 11.53
C ASP A 98 -17.23 -3.08 12.03
N THR A 99 -16.14 -3.64 12.53
CA THR A 99 -15.06 -2.90 13.19
C THR A 99 -13.70 -3.45 12.77
N ILE A 100 -12.79 -2.54 12.40
CA ILE A 100 -11.38 -2.86 12.13
C ILE A 100 -10.52 -2.10 13.14
N VAL A 101 -9.71 -2.84 13.90
CA VAL A 101 -8.71 -2.27 14.82
C VAL A 101 -7.34 -2.43 14.19
N ILE A 102 -6.64 -1.32 13.99
CA ILE A 102 -5.30 -1.31 13.42
C ILE A 102 -4.29 -1.11 14.56
N SER A 103 -3.27 -1.97 14.61
CA SER A 103 -2.17 -1.90 15.56
C SER A 103 -0.84 -2.24 14.86
N GLY A 104 0.27 -1.84 15.46
CA GLY A 104 1.61 -1.91 14.86
C GLY A 104 2.13 -0.54 14.44
N GLY A 105 3.43 -0.45 14.16
CA GLY A 105 4.13 0.80 13.82
C GLY A 105 4.61 0.89 12.38
N ALA A 106 4.02 0.10 11.48
CA ALA A 106 4.35 0.13 10.06
C ALA A 106 3.95 1.47 9.41
#